data_AF-A0A817N369-F1
#
_entry.id   AF-A0A817N369-F1
#
_cell.length_a   1.000
_cell.length_b   1.000
_cell.length_c   1.000
_cell.angle_alpha   90.00
_cell.angle_beta   90.00
_cell.angle_gamma   90.00
#
_symmetry.space_group_name_H-M   'P 1'
#
loop_
_entity.id
_entity.type
_entity.pdbx_description
1 polymer ?
#
loop_
_entity_poly.entity_id
_entity_poly.type
_entity_poly.pdbx_seq_one_letter_code
_entity_poly.pdbx_strand_id
1 'polypeptide(L)'
;MKHLLNDRDWTMSHVEDLLRWPLIPRTDDGWLLNNKHRLRLHEPAYAHVVGITLNNDTGDIEFMFRKAKKTEHNLFDVTDVTDVLRNGLTFASFTLDPPSIDYHSHPFNEMRYQPKRLSGVPNYLLTLLHADYLLKMISTGVEICSLQPFEMRSSEINIMQRLPSYIHDELKAIAVKKTGLITDSIHRFWIQPASVLEYEQTYYRNFFGRKNENITQFYLNDDFKMCVKQHRMKFDEKGNLIDDENNNVNDDTAEAAFARVFTKYYDEIGEYFPELLRLKELFKLSFLSRIIQSRYE
;
A
#
# COMPACT_ATOMS: atom_id res chain seq x y z
N MET A 1 -27.73 -7.62 4.57
CA MET A 1 -26.65 -8.17 3.74
C MET A 1 -27.14 -8.61 2.35
N LYS A 2 -28.07 -9.57 2.20
CA LYS A 2 -28.61 -9.96 0.87
C LYS A 2 -29.20 -8.77 0.07
N HIS A 3 -29.99 -7.91 0.72
CA HIS A 3 -30.50 -6.68 0.09
C HIS A 3 -29.38 -5.77 -0.43
N LEU A 4 -28.37 -5.49 0.41
CA LEU A 4 -27.23 -4.64 0.06
C LEU A 4 -26.40 -5.17 -1.12
N LEU A 5 -26.32 -6.49 -1.27
CA LEU A 5 -25.66 -7.12 -2.42
C LEU A 5 -26.51 -7.01 -3.69
N ASN A 6 -27.82 -7.26 -3.57
CA ASN A 6 -28.75 -7.16 -4.70
C ASN A 6 -28.81 -5.73 -5.27
N ASP A 7 -28.66 -4.70 -4.43
CA ASP A 7 -28.64 -3.29 -4.86
C ASP A 7 -27.48 -3.00 -5.84
N ARG A 8 -26.44 -3.83 -5.87
CA ARG A 8 -25.29 -3.74 -6.78
C ARG A 8 -25.19 -4.90 -7.77
N ASP A 9 -26.20 -5.77 -7.85
CA ASP A 9 -26.17 -7.04 -8.61
C ASP A 9 -24.97 -7.93 -8.21
N TRP A 10 -24.64 -7.93 -6.92
CA TRP A 10 -23.52 -8.68 -6.36
C TRP A 10 -23.98 -9.97 -5.67
N THR A 11 -23.03 -10.88 -5.53
CA THR A 11 -23.15 -12.11 -4.75
C THR A 11 -22.02 -12.14 -3.72
N MET A 12 -22.06 -13.10 -2.78
CA MET A 12 -20.95 -13.27 -1.85
C MET A 12 -19.63 -13.59 -2.55
N SER A 13 -19.67 -14.33 -3.66
CA SER A 13 -18.48 -14.61 -4.48
C SER A 13 -17.78 -13.32 -4.90
N HIS A 14 -18.54 -12.29 -5.31
CA HIS A 14 -17.96 -11.00 -5.68
C HIS A 14 -17.24 -10.32 -4.51
N VAL A 15 -17.73 -10.48 -3.28
CA VAL A 15 -17.05 -9.96 -2.07
C VAL A 15 -15.79 -10.76 -1.77
N GLU A 16 -15.87 -12.09 -1.88
CA GLU A 16 -14.71 -12.98 -1.71
C GLU A 16 -13.61 -12.65 -2.73
N ASP A 17 -13.97 -12.41 -4.00
CA ASP A 17 -13.03 -12.07 -5.07
C ASP A 17 -12.26 -10.77 -4.79
N LEU A 18 -12.88 -9.78 -4.13
CA LEU A 18 -12.20 -8.56 -3.71
C LEU A 18 -11.21 -8.78 -2.56
N LEU A 19 -11.51 -9.71 -1.65
CA LEU A 19 -10.64 -10.07 -0.53
C LEU A 19 -9.57 -11.11 -0.91
N ARG A 20 -9.76 -11.80 -2.03
CA ARG A 20 -8.90 -12.84 -2.58
C ARG A 20 -8.17 -12.34 -3.82
N TRP A 21 -7.08 -11.63 -3.59
CA TRP A 21 -6.15 -11.31 -4.67
C TRP A 21 -5.18 -12.49 -4.94
N PRO A 22 -5.14 -13.05 -6.16
CA PRO A 22 -4.32 -14.23 -6.47
C PRO A 22 -2.81 -14.08 -6.20
N LEU A 23 -2.30 -12.84 -6.14
CA LEU A 23 -0.90 -12.57 -5.83
C LEU A 23 -0.56 -12.86 -4.37
N ILE A 24 -1.52 -12.74 -3.44
CA ILE A 24 -1.31 -13.03 -2.02
C ILE A 24 -1.76 -14.46 -1.73
N PRO A 25 -0.84 -15.37 -1.34
CA PRO A 25 -1.22 -16.72 -0.99
C PRO A 25 -2.02 -16.75 0.31
N ARG A 26 -3.05 -17.59 0.32
CA ARG A 26 -3.93 -17.86 1.45
C ARG A 26 -4.05 -19.36 1.67
N THR A 27 -4.48 -19.75 2.86
CA THR A 27 -4.91 -21.11 3.15
C THR A 27 -6.21 -21.43 2.41
N ASP A 28 -6.53 -22.73 2.29
CA ASP A 28 -7.75 -23.18 1.59
C ASP A 28 -9.04 -22.70 2.28
N ASP A 29 -8.98 -22.42 3.58
CA ASP A 29 -10.05 -21.85 4.39
C ASP A 29 -10.04 -20.30 4.43
N GLY A 30 -9.23 -19.63 3.61
CA GLY A 30 -9.34 -18.20 3.33
C GLY A 30 -8.52 -17.26 4.23
N TRP A 31 -7.70 -17.79 5.13
CA TRP A 31 -6.82 -17.01 6.00
C TRP A 31 -5.47 -16.67 5.33
N LEU A 32 -4.79 -15.64 5.85
CA LEU A 32 -3.39 -15.41 5.45
C LEU A 32 -2.51 -16.54 5.98
N LEU A 33 -1.46 -16.89 5.22
CA LEU A 33 -0.51 -17.91 5.66
C LEU A 33 0.27 -17.45 6.92
N ASN A 34 0.52 -18.38 7.85
CA ASN A 34 1.23 -18.13 9.11
C ASN A 34 2.76 -18.04 8.97
N ASN A 35 3.31 -18.24 7.77
CA ASN A 35 4.73 -18.12 7.50
C ASN A 35 5.02 -16.90 6.62
N LYS A 36 6.30 -16.49 6.54
CA LYS A 36 6.74 -15.52 5.53
C LYS A 36 6.33 -16.04 4.14
N HIS A 37 5.63 -15.21 3.38
CA HIS A 37 5.12 -15.58 2.06
C HIS A 37 5.73 -14.72 0.96
N ARG A 38 5.62 -15.17 -0.29
CA ARG A 38 6.06 -14.44 -1.49
C ARG A 38 4.84 -14.16 -2.38
N LEU A 39 4.89 -13.05 -3.11
CA LEU A 39 3.88 -12.72 -4.10
C LEU A 39 3.99 -13.67 -5.32
N ARG A 40 2.86 -14.05 -5.90
CA ARG A 40 2.78 -14.96 -7.05
C ARG A 40 2.84 -14.23 -8.40
N LEU A 41 3.94 -13.51 -8.64
CA LEU A 41 4.13 -12.69 -9.84
C LEU A 41 4.49 -13.50 -11.09
N HIS A 42 4.27 -12.91 -12.27
CA HIS A 42 4.73 -13.48 -13.53
C HIS A 42 6.20 -13.15 -13.79
N GLU A 43 6.94 -14.07 -14.39
CA GLU A 43 8.33 -13.80 -14.81
C GLU A 43 8.37 -13.09 -16.18
N PRO A 44 9.27 -12.11 -16.38
CA PRO A 44 10.30 -11.67 -15.44
C PRO A 44 9.74 -10.74 -14.34
N ALA A 45 10.14 -11.02 -13.10
CA ALA A 45 9.80 -10.21 -11.94
C ALA A 45 11.04 -9.54 -11.31
N TYR A 46 10.81 -8.46 -10.57
CA TYR A 46 11.83 -7.54 -10.10
C TYR A 46 11.61 -7.17 -8.63
N ALA A 47 12.70 -6.88 -7.93
CA ALA A 47 12.68 -6.41 -6.55
C ALA A 47 12.69 -4.88 -6.46
N HIS A 48 13.36 -4.19 -7.39
CA HIS A 48 13.49 -2.73 -7.28
C HIS A 48 13.38 -2.00 -8.60
N VAL A 49 12.66 -0.88 -8.55
CA VAL A 49 12.68 0.19 -9.53
C VAL A 49 13.88 1.09 -9.23
N VAL A 50 14.86 1.08 -10.13
CA VAL A 50 16.09 1.89 -9.97
C VAL A 50 15.96 3.21 -10.72
N GLY A 51 15.37 3.20 -11.92
CA GLY A 51 15.31 4.42 -12.73
C GLY A 51 14.98 4.17 -14.19
N ILE A 52 15.27 5.17 -15.03
CA ILE A 52 15.14 5.08 -16.49
C ILE A 52 16.35 5.70 -17.19
N THR A 53 16.67 5.18 -18.37
CA THR A 53 17.55 5.81 -19.35
C THR A 53 16.69 6.29 -20.51
N LEU A 54 16.91 7.53 -20.93
CA LEU A 54 16.16 8.18 -22.00
C LEU A 54 17.10 8.61 -23.12
N ASN A 55 16.80 8.17 -24.34
CA ASN A 55 17.41 8.71 -25.54
C ASN A 55 16.59 9.91 -26.02
N ASN A 56 17.16 11.10 -25.89
CA ASN A 56 16.52 12.37 -26.25
C ASN A 56 16.33 12.51 -27.78
N ASP A 57 17.08 11.78 -28.61
CA ASP A 57 16.97 11.87 -30.06
C ASP A 57 15.84 10.96 -30.60
N THR A 58 15.73 9.74 -30.07
CA THR A 58 14.76 8.74 -30.56
C THR A 58 13.48 8.68 -29.75
N GLY A 59 13.52 9.17 -28.51
CA GLY A 59 12.45 8.98 -27.54
C GLY A 59 12.44 7.60 -26.87
N ASP A 60 13.47 6.76 -27.12
CA ASP A 60 13.54 5.44 -26.52
C ASP A 60 13.76 5.54 -25.00
N ILE A 61 12.96 4.77 -24.26
CA ILE A 61 13.03 4.67 -22.79
C ILE A 61 13.44 3.25 -22.43
N GLU A 62 14.57 3.12 -21.72
CA GLU A 62 15.01 1.87 -21.11
C GLU A 62 14.81 1.93 -19.61
N PHE A 63 14.08 0.95 -19.06
CA PHE A 63 13.86 0.87 -17.63
C PHE A 63 15.00 0.14 -16.92
N MET A 64 15.49 0.76 -15.85
CA MET A 64 16.51 0.17 -14.97
C MET A 64 15.82 -0.49 -13.79
N PHE A 65 15.74 -1.83 -13.83
CA PHE A 65 15.17 -2.65 -12.75
C PHE A 65 16.19 -3.61 -12.17
N ARG A 66 16.11 -3.86 -10.86
CA ARG A 66 16.92 -4.86 -10.17
C ARG A 66 16.09 -6.12 -9.93
N LYS A 67 16.60 -7.26 -10.38
CA LYS A 67 16.03 -8.58 -10.02
C LYS A 67 16.23 -8.87 -8.53
N ALA A 68 15.33 -9.65 -7.94
CA ALA A 68 15.48 -10.09 -6.56
C ALA A 68 16.72 -10.98 -6.40
N LYS A 69 17.48 -10.77 -5.32
CA LYS A 69 18.40 -11.80 -4.81
C LYS A 69 17.60 -12.99 -4.29
N LYS A 70 18.26 -14.14 -4.07
CA LYS A 70 17.62 -15.36 -3.52
C LYS A 70 16.83 -15.11 -2.23
N THR A 71 17.29 -14.17 -1.40
CA THR A 71 16.70 -13.79 -0.11
C THR A 71 15.66 -12.68 -0.20
N GLU A 72 15.57 -11.97 -1.32
CA GLU A 72 14.67 -10.82 -1.52
C GLU A 72 13.36 -11.27 -2.16
N HIS A 73 12.33 -10.42 -2.04
CA HIS A 73 11.06 -10.61 -2.71
C HIS A 73 11.10 -10.09 -4.14
N ASN A 74 10.43 -10.79 -5.04
CA ASN A 74 9.94 -10.17 -6.27
C ASN A 74 8.70 -9.33 -5.90
N LEU A 75 8.70 -8.06 -6.27
CA LEU A 75 7.72 -7.07 -5.84
C LEU A 75 6.86 -6.55 -6.98
N PHE A 76 7.37 -6.53 -8.22
CA PHE A 76 6.59 -6.17 -9.41
C PHE A 76 7.06 -6.92 -10.64
N ASP A 77 6.23 -6.97 -11.68
CA ASP A 77 6.55 -7.60 -12.96
C ASP A 77 6.33 -6.65 -14.14
N VAL A 78 6.55 -7.14 -15.36
CA VAL A 78 6.41 -6.35 -16.60
C VAL A 78 4.95 -5.90 -16.83
N THR A 79 3.98 -6.65 -16.33
CA THR A 79 2.56 -6.28 -16.41
C THR A 79 2.32 -5.01 -15.61
N ASP A 80 2.88 -4.92 -14.40
CA ASP A 80 2.78 -3.73 -13.57
C ASP A 80 3.35 -2.48 -14.25
N VAL A 81 4.55 -2.62 -14.85
CA VAL A 81 5.21 -1.53 -15.58
C VAL A 81 4.35 -1.08 -16.76
N THR A 82 3.87 -2.04 -17.53
CA THR A 82 3.04 -1.79 -18.72
C THR A 82 1.73 -1.11 -18.34
N ASP A 83 1.05 -1.59 -17.32
CA ASP A 83 -0.25 -1.07 -16.89
C ASP A 83 -0.13 0.35 -16.33
N VAL A 84 0.89 0.62 -15.50
CA VAL A 84 1.18 1.96 -14.97
C VAL A 84 1.41 2.96 -16.10
N LEU A 85 2.25 2.61 -17.07
CA LEU A 85 2.60 3.51 -18.18
C LEU A 85 1.45 3.69 -19.17
N ARG A 86 0.77 2.60 -19.59
CA ARG A 86 -0.35 2.67 -20.54
C ARG A 86 -1.52 3.47 -19.99
N ASN A 87 -1.78 3.38 -18.69
CA ASN A 87 -2.80 4.19 -18.03
C ASN A 87 -2.27 5.58 -17.61
N GLY A 88 -1.01 5.89 -17.91
CA GLY A 88 -0.36 7.15 -17.58
C GLY A 88 -0.33 7.46 -16.09
N LEU A 89 -0.38 6.47 -15.20
CA LEU A 89 -0.48 6.69 -13.77
C LEU A 89 0.76 7.43 -13.24
N THR A 90 0.56 8.62 -12.68
CA THR A 90 1.61 9.47 -12.10
C THR A 90 1.58 9.52 -10.58
N PHE A 91 0.47 9.11 -9.98
CA PHE A 91 0.26 8.96 -8.54
C PHE A 91 -0.91 7.99 -8.31
N ALA A 92 -1.07 7.54 -7.07
CA ALA A 92 -2.25 6.83 -6.62
C ALA A 92 -2.63 7.27 -5.19
N SER A 93 -3.93 7.39 -4.93
CA SER A 93 -4.50 7.56 -3.60
C SER A 93 -5.64 6.57 -3.41
N PHE A 94 -5.87 6.16 -2.17
CA PHE A 94 -6.80 5.11 -1.81
C PHE A 94 -7.36 5.33 -0.41
N THR A 95 -8.65 5.03 -0.22
CA THR A 95 -9.31 4.91 1.09
C THR A 95 -10.46 3.90 1.03
N LEU A 96 -10.81 3.34 2.19
CA LEU A 96 -12.07 2.62 2.40
C LEU A 96 -12.97 3.48 3.29
N ASP A 97 -14.02 4.02 2.71
CA ASP A 97 -14.97 4.91 3.39
C ASP A 97 -16.31 4.19 3.63
N PRO A 98 -17.12 4.61 4.62
CA PRO A 98 -18.51 4.18 4.70
C PRO A 98 -19.26 4.51 3.40
N PRO A 99 -20.12 3.62 2.87
CA PRO A 99 -20.80 3.82 1.59
C PRO A 99 -21.93 4.86 1.67
N SER A 100 -22.44 5.14 2.87
CA SER A 100 -23.27 6.32 3.14
C SER A 100 -23.00 6.81 4.55
N ILE A 101 -23.12 8.12 4.74
CA ILE A 101 -23.14 8.78 6.05
C ILE A 101 -24.41 8.49 6.84
N ASP A 102 -25.49 8.07 6.16
CA ASP A 102 -26.80 7.82 6.78
C ASP A 102 -26.86 6.49 7.54
N TYR A 103 -25.91 5.59 7.29
CA TYR A 103 -25.85 4.31 7.98
C TYR A 103 -24.92 4.40 9.19
N HIS A 104 -25.48 4.37 10.40
CA HIS A 104 -24.71 4.24 11.65
C HIS A 104 -23.87 2.96 11.72
N SER A 105 -24.25 1.91 10.99
CA SER A 105 -23.47 0.68 10.82
C SER A 105 -23.73 0.11 9.42
N HIS A 106 -22.67 -0.10 8.64
CA HIS A 106 -22.75 -0.72 7.32
C HIS A 106 -21.70 -1.83 7.18
N PRO A 107 -22.05 -3.04 6.71
CA PRO A 107 -21.13 -4.17 6.66
C PRO A 107 -20.08 -4.07 5.54
N PHE A 108 -20.27 -3.15 4.58
CA PHE A 108 -19.33 -2.89 3.50
C PHE A 108 -18.74 -1.49 3.62
N ASN A 109 -17.49 -1.34 3.19
CA ASN A 109 -16.89 -0.06 2.89
C ASN A 109 -16.80 0.12 1.37
N GLU A 110 -16.87 1.37 0.93
CA GLU A 110 -16.64 1.76 -0.45
C GLU A 110 -15.16 2.04 -0.67
N MET A 111 -14.60 1.36 -1.68
CA MET A 111 -13.27 1.63 -2.18
C MET A 111 -13.25 2.92 -2.99
N ARG A 112 -12.56 3.95 -2.48
CA ARG A 112 -12.37 5.22 -3.18
C ARG A 112 -10.91 5.40 -3.51
N TYR A 113 -10.66 5.84 -4.73
CA TYR A 113 -9.32 5.98 -5.24
C TYR A 113 -9.21 7.07 -6.32
N GLN A 114 -8.01 7.59 -6.47
CA GLN A 114 -7.64 8.49 -7.55
C GLN A 114 -6.24 8.15 -8.08
N PRO A 115 -5.97 8.42 -9.36
CA PRO A 115 -6.91 8.84 -10.40
C PRO A 115 -7.87 7.71 -10.81
N LYS A 116 -9.01 8.03 -11.46
CA LYS A 116 -10.02 7.02 -11.85
C LYS A 116 -9.48 5.91 -12.77
N ARG A 117 -8.47 6.22 -13.58
CA ARG A 117 -7.74 5.27 -14.43
C ARG A 117 -6.98 4.19 -13.66
N LEU A 118 -6.81 4.32 -12.33
CA LEU A 118 -6.26 3.26 -11.48
C LEU A 118 -7.12 1.98 -11.51
N SER A 119 -8.41 2.08 -11.86
CA SER A 119 -9.26 0.92 -12.13
C SER A 119 -8.78 0.06 -13.31
N GLY A 120 -8.04 0.64 -14.25
CA GLY A 120 -7.39 -0.07 -15.36
C GLY A 120 -6.06 -0.72 -14.98
N VAL A 121 -5.62 -0.61 -13.72
CA VAL A 121 -4.37 -1.17 -13.19
C VAL A 121 -4.69 -2.01 -11.94
N PRO A 122 -5.36 -3.16 -12.12
CA PRO A 122 -6.00 -3.90 -11.02
C PRO A 122 -5.01 -4.33 -9.95
N ASN A 123 -3.80 -4.77 -10.32
CA ASN A 123 -2.81 -5.19 -9.34
C ASN A 123 -2.28 -4.04 -8.47
N TYR A 124 -2.26 -2.80 -8.98
CA TYR A 124 -1.87 -1.65 -8.14
C TYR A 124 -3.01 -1.25 -7.20
N LEU A 125 -4.25 -1.21 -7.71
CA LEU A 125 -5.42 -0.95 -6.88
C LEU A 125 -5.59 -1.98 -5.76
N LEU A 126 -5.42 -3.27 -6.08
CA LEU A 126 -5.47 -4.35 -5.09
C LEU A 126 -4.28 -4.29 -4.12
N THR A 127 -3.10 -3.87 -4.55
CA THR A 127 -1.97 -3.61 -3.62
C THR A 127 -2.35 -2.55 -2.59
N LEU A 128 -2.99 -1.45 -3.01
CA LEU A 128 -3.45 -0.39 -2.10
C LEU A 128 -4.51 -0.92 -1.12
N LEU A 129 -5.48 -1.67 -1.62
CA LEU A 129 -6.51 -2.32 -0.79
C LEU A 129 -5.88 -3.24 0.27
N HIS A 130 -5.00 -4.15 -0.14
CA HIS A 130 -4.42 -5.14 0.76
C HIS A 130 -3.46 -4.52 1.78
N ALA A 131 -2.69 -3.50 1.40
CA ALA A 131 -1.84 -2.77 2.33
C ALA A 131 -2.66 -2.02 3.40
N ASP A 132 -3.73 -1.34 2.99
CA ASP A 132 -4.67 -0.67 3.91
C ASP A 132 -5.41 -1.68 4.81
N TYR A 133 -5.82 -2.81 4.25
CA TYR A 133 -6.52 -3.86 5.01
C TYR A 133 -5.61 -4.50 6.05
N LEU A 134 -4.34 -4.76 5.69
CA LEU A 134 -3.33 -5.24 6.64
C LEU A 134 -3.09 -4.24 7.76
N LEU A 135 -2.95 -2.95 7.44
CA LEU A 135 -2.80 -1.88 8.43
C LEU A 135 -3.97 -1.87 9.42
N LYS A 136 -5.20 -2.07 8.93
CA LYS A 136 -6.41 -2.18 9.75
C LYS A 136 -6.41 -3.43 10.63
N MET A 137 -6.01 -4.59 10.11
CA MET A 137 -5.94 -5.80 10.91
C MET A 137 -4.92 -5.69 12.05
N ILE A 138 -3.75 -5.12 11.77
CA ILE A 138 -2.68 -4.96 12.77
C ILE A 138 -3.07 -3.89 13.81
N SER A 139 -3.65 -2.76 13.37
CA SER A 139 -4.03 -1.67 14.29
C SER A 139 -5.21 -2.04 15.21
N THR A 140 -6.19 -2.77 14.70
CA THR A 140 -7.38 -3.20 15.47
C THR A 140 -7.15 -4.49 16.25
N GLY A 141 -6.16 -5.30 15.88
CA GLY A 141 -5.92 -6.61 16.50
C GLY A 141 -6.84 -7.72 15.96
N VAL A 142 -7.52 -7.48 14.83
CA VAL A 142 -8.52 -8.39 14.26
C VAL A 142 -8.14 -8.77 12.82
N GLU A 143 -7.93 -10.06 12.57
CA GLU A 143 -7.82 -10.62 11.23
C GLU A 143 -9.20 -11.08 10.74
N ILE A 144 -9.46 -10.88 9.44
CA ILE A 144 -10.73 -11.25 8.80
C ILE A 144 -10.44 -12.28 7.70
N CYS A 145 -11.19 -13.38 7.72
CA CYS A 145 -11.15 -14.41 6.69
C CYS A 145 -11.65 -13.87 5.35
N SER A 146 -11.03 -14.29 4.24
CA SER A 146 -11.44 -13.87 2.90
C SER A 146 -12.59 -14.69 2.29
N LEU A 147 -13.02 -15.77 2.97
CA LEU A 147 -14.15 -16.60 2.55
C LEU A 147 -15.33 -16.38 3.47
N GLN A 148 -16.55 -16.51 2.93
CA GLN A 148 -17.75 -16.49 3.76
C GLN A 148 -17.70 -17.63 4.83
N PRO A 149 -18.15 -17.38 6.07
CA PRO A 149 -18.92 -16.22 6.52
C PRO A 149 -18.07 -15.01 6.97
N PHE A 150 -16.83 -14.88 6.50
CA PHE A 150 -15.87 -13.82 6.83
C PHE A 150 -15.57 -13.78 8.32
N GLU A 151 -15.25 -14.96 8.87
CA GLU A 151 -14.94 -15.11 10.29
C GLU A 151 -13.82 -14.16 10.71
N MET A 152 -13.91 -13.68 11.95
CA MET A 152 -12.92 -12.81 12.56
C MET A 152 -12.15 -13.58 13.61
N ARG A 153 -10.86 -13.33 13.71
CA ARG A 153 -10.03 -13.86 14.79
C ARG A 153 -9.04 -12.82 15.27
N SER A 154 -8.44 -13.06 16.43
CA SER A 154 -7.36 -12.21 16.90
C SER A 154 -6.16 -12.29 15.95
N SER A 155 -5.61 -11.12 15.59
CA SER A 155 -4.38 -11.04 14.79
C SER A 155 -3.17 -11.67 15.50
N GLU A 156 -3.23 -11.79 16.84
CA GLU A 156 -2.23 -12.45 17.70
C GLU A 156 -2.05 -13.95 17.41
N ILE A 157 -3.02 -14.59 16.75
CA ILE A 157 -2.96 -16.02 16.43
C ILE A 157 -2.14 -16.28 15.16
N ASN A 158 -2.02 -15.28 14.27
CA ASN A 158 -1.45 -15.47 12.93
C ASN A 158 -0.62 -14.26 12.47
N ILE A 159 -1.26 -13.17 12.02
CA ILE A 159 -0.57 -12.00 11.45
C ILE A 159 0.58 -11.52 12.33
N MET A 160 0.34 -11.37 13.64
CA MET A 160 1.36 -10.87 14.56
C MET A 160 2.46 -11.90 14.82
N GLN A 161 2.15 -13.21 14.85
CA GLN A 161 3.15 -14.28 15.04
C GLN A 161 4.20 -14.34 13.93
N ARG A 162 3.90 -13.76 12.77
CA ARG A 162 4.84 -13.66 11.65
C ARG A 162 5.97 -12.68 11.93
N LEU A 163 5.73 -11.69 12.79
CA LEU A 163 6.69 -10.62 13.07
C LEU A 163 7.75 -11.10 14.09
N PRO A 164 8.99 -10.59 13.98
CA PRO A 164 9.98 -10.75 15.05
C PRO A 164 9.42 -10.25 16.38
N SER A 165 9.79 -10.91 17.49
CA SER A 165 9.27 -10.59 18.83
C SER A 165 9.41 -9.12 19.22
N TYR A 166 10.52 -8.48 18.87
CA TYR A 166 10.72 -7.04 19.16
C TYR A 166 9.75 -6.14 18.40
N ILE A 167 9.41 -6.46 17.14
CA ILE A 167 8.42 -5.70 16.37
C ILE A 167 7.02 -6.00 16.89
N HIS A 168 6.73 -7.27 17.13
CA HIS A 168 5.47 -7.74 17.71
C HIS A 168 5.12 -6.98 19.00
N ASP A 169 6.07 -6.90 19.93
CA ASP A 169 5.87 -6.25 21.22
C ASP A 169 5.67 -4.73 21.10
N GLU A 170 6.39 -4.07 20.19
CA GLU A 170 6.19 -2.64 19.92
C GLU A 170 4.87 -2.38 19.15
N LEU A 171 4.37 -3.32 18.33
CA LEU A 171 3.18 -3.18 17.49
C LEU A 171 1.87 -3.70 18.10
N LYS A 172 1.84 -4.06 19.39
CA LYS A 172 0.59 -4.45 20.08
C LYS A 172 -0.56 -3.52 19.70
N ALA A 173 -1.72 -4.12 19.45
CA ALA A 173 -2.91 -3.41 18.98
C ALA A 173 -3.24 -2.23 19.89
N ILE A 174 -3.81 -1.17 19.30
CA ILE A 174 -4.10 0.09 20.02
C ILE A 174 -5.02 -0.18 21.22
N ALA A 175 -6.00 -1.06 21.05
CA ALA A 175 -6.93 -1.46 22.12
C ALA A 175 -6.22 -2.06 23.34
N VAL A 176 -5.11 -2.79 23.14
CA VAL A 176 -4.32 -3.38 24.23
C VAL A 176 -3.49 -2.32 24.96
N LYS A 177 -3.09 -1.24 24.26
CA LYS A 177 -2.27 -0.15 24.81
C LYS A 177 -3.07 0.92 25.54
N LYS A 178 -4.38 1.04 25.28
CA LYS A 178 -5.24 2.01 25.97
C LYS A 178 -5.52 1.53 27.42
N THR A 179 -4.72 2.00 28.37
CA THR A 179 -4.94 1.78 29.81
C THR A 179 -5.80 2.91 30.39
N GLY A 180 -7.13 2.82 30.26
CA GLY A 180 -8.05 3.83 30.82
C GLY A 180 -9.48 3.72 30.29
N LEU A 181 -10.39 4.56 30.82
CA LEU A 181 -11.73 4.76 30.26
C LEU A 181 -11.60 5.02 28.76
N ILE A 182 -12.23 4.15 27.96
CA ILE A 182 -12.28 4.24 26.50
C ILE A 182 -12.81 5.63 26.16
N THR A 183 -11.92 6.55 25.77
CA THR A 183 -12.35 7.71 25.03
C THR A 183 -12.59 7.23 23.62
N ASP A 184 -13.83 7.38 23.15
CA ASP A 184 -14.26 7.06 21.78
C ASP A 184 -13.57 8.01 20.77
N SER A 185 -12.26 7.88 20.62
CA SER A 185 -11.46 8.60 19.64
C SER A 185 -11.32 7.73 18.40
N ILE A 186 -12.02 8.12 17.34
CA ILE A 186 -11.90 7.49 16.03
C ILE A 186 -10.69 8.10 15.33
N HIS A 187 -9.86 7.26 14.73
CA HIS A 187 -8.69 7.69 13.95
C HIS A 187 -8.70 7.06 12.56
N ARG A 188 -8.31 7.84 11.56
CA ARG A 188 -7.95 7.34 10.23
C ARG A 188 -6.47 7.02 10.21
N PHE A 189 -6.12 5.92 9.57
CA PHE A 189 -4.75 5.58 9.22
C PHE A 189 -4.62 5.44 7.72
N TRP A 190 -3.49 5.85 7.15
CA TRP A 190 -3.17 5.61 5.74
C TRP A 190 -1.66 5.49 5.54
N ILE A 191 -1.28 4.85 4.44
CA ILE A 191 0.11 4.69 4.02
C ILE A 191 0.40 5.70 2.91
N GLN A 192 1.53 6.40 3.03
CA GLN A 192 2.00 7.31 2.00
C GLN A 192 3.54 7.38 1.99
N PRO A 193 4.13 7.93 0.91
CA PRO A 193 5.53 8.34 0.94
C PRO A 193 5.82 9.30 2.10
N ALA A 194 6.95 9.10 2.78
CA ALA A 194 7.41 9.94 3.89
C ALA A 194 7.90 11.32 3.40
N SER A 195 8.42 11.36 2.17
CA SER A 195 8.91 12.56 1.49
C SER A 195 8.63 12.46 -0.01
N VAL A 196 8.84 13.57 -0.71
CA VAL A 196 8.88 13.55 -2.17
C VAL A 196 10.01 12.65 -2.62
N LEU A 197 9.75 11.75 -3.57
CA LEU A 197 10.79 10.91 -4.14
C LEU A 197 11.81 11.78 -4.89
N GLU A 198 13.05 11.71 -4.45
CA GLU A 198 14.17 12.40 -5.09
C GLU A 198 14.81 11.51 -6.15
N TYR A 199 15.43 12.14 -7.14
CA TYR A 199 16.19 11.45 -8.18
C TYR A 199 17.42 12.24 -8.57
N GLU A 200 18.45 11.54 -9.00
CA GLU A 200 19.64 12.11 -9.63
C GLU A 200 19.47 12.04 -11.15
N GLN A 201 19.66 13.19 -11.83
CA GLN A 201 19.73 13.23 -13.29
C GLN A 201 21.20 13.31 -13.72
N THR A 202 21.64 12.34 -14.50
CA THR A 202 22.98 12.30 -15.10
C THR A 202 22.91 12.08 -16.60
N TYR A 203 24.06 12.08 -17.26
CA TYR A 203 24.18 11.82 -18.69
C TYR A 203 25.08 10.62 -18.89
N TYR A 204 24.69 9.74 -19.81
CA TYR A 204 25.44 8.52 -20.10
C TYR A 204 26.90 8.85 -20.43
N ARG A 205 27.82 8.10 -19.85
CA ARG A 205 29.24 8.17 -20.20
C ARG A 205 29.63 6.94 -20.97
N ASN A 206 30.19 7.12 -22.16
CA ASN A 206 30.70 6.01 -22.93
C ASN A 206 31.96 5.41 -22.27
N PHE A 207 32.48 4.32 -22.85
CA PHE A 207 33.67 3.62 -22.36
C PHE A 207 34.91 4.53 -22.19
N PHE A 208 35.00 5.63 -22.95
CA PHE A 208 36.09 6.61 -22.85
C PHE A 208 35.80 7.75 -21.86
N GLY A 209 34.73 7.64 -21.06
CA GLY A 209 34.32 8.65 -20.10
C GLY A 209 33.71 9.91 -20.73
N ARG A 210 33.48 9.94 -22.04
CA ARG A 210 32.86 11.09 -22.72
C ARG A 210 31.36 11.09 -22.44
N LYS A 211 30.88 12.25 -21.99
CA LYS A 211 29.47 12.52 -21.75
C LYS A 211 28.72 12.50 -23.08
N ASN A 212 27.68 11.68 -23.17
CA ASN A 212 26.69 11.71 -24.24
C ASN A 212 25.47 12.46 -23.72
N GLU A 213 25.32 13.72 -24.15
CA GLU A 213 24.23 14.59 -23.69
C GLU A 213 22.85 14.17 -24.27
N ASN A 214 22.85 13.33 -25.30
CA ASN A 214 21.63 12.82 -25.92
C ASN A 214 21.02 11.67 -25.12
N ILE A 215 21.76 11.07 -24.18
CA ILE A 215 21.25 9.99 -23.32
C ILE A 215 21.24 10.48 -21.87
N THR A 216 20.04 10.71 -21.35
CA THR A 216 19.80 11.15 -19.97
C THR A 216 19.45 9.95 -19.10
N GLN A 217 20.04 9.86 -17.91
CA GLN A 217 19.74 8.80 -16.94
C GLN A 217 19.12 9.43 -15.69
N PHE A 218 18.03 8.83 -15.21
CA PHE A 218 17.34 9.23 -14.00
C PHE A 218 17.44 8.08 -13.00
N TYR A 219 18.19 8.29 -11.91
CA TYR A 219 18.34 7.33 -10.83
C TYR A 219 17.47 7.75 -9.65
N LEU A 220 16.54 6.91 -9.24
CA LEU A 220 15.70 7.15 -8.07
C LEU A 220 16.54 6.93 -6.81
N ASN A 221 16.30 7.75 -5.78
CA ASN A 221 16.96 7.56 -4.49
C ASN A 221 16.48 6.25 -3.83
N ASP A 222 17.43 5.42 -3.41
CA ASP A 222 17.16 4.17 -2.71
C ASP A 222 16.56 4.37 -1.31
N ASP A 223 16.81 5.52 -0.66
CA ASP A 223 16.28 5.85 0.68
C ASP A 223 14.81 6.33 0.67
N PHE A 224 14.08 6.03 -0.39
CA PHE A 224 12.64 6.27 -0.43
C PHE A 224 11.95 5.52 0.71
N LYS A 225 11.23 6.25 1.57
CA LYS A 225 10.57 5.68 2.75
C LYS A 225 9.06 5.81 2.64
N MET A 226 8.37 4.76 3.06
CA MET A 226 6.93 4.80 3.31
C MET A 226 6.69 5.10 4.78
N CYS A 227 5.55 5.72 5.09
CA CYS A 227 5.15 5.97 6.46
C CYS A 227 3.65 5.75 6.63
N VAL A 228 3.26 5.44 7.86
CA VAL A 228 1.88 5.45 8.30
C VAL A 228 1.59 6.82 8.90
N LYS A 229 0.57 7.46 8.36
CA LYS A 229 -0.01 8.67 8.94
C LYS A 229 -1.29 8.32 9.68
N GLN A 230 -1.64 9.17 10.62
CA GLN A 230 -2.88 9.09 11.34
C GLN A 230 -3.53 10.47 11.40
N HIS A 231 -4.85 10.48 11.53
CA HIS A 231 -5.59 11.69 11.85
C HIS A 231 -6.76 11.37 12.76
N ARG A 232 -6.90 12.15 13.83
CA ARG A 232 -8.03 12.04 14.75
C ARG A 232 -9.30 12.57 14.08
N MET A 233 -10.41 11.91 14.37
CA MET A 233 -11.73 12.30 13.92
C MET A 233 -12.66 12.58 15.09
N LYS A 234 -13.67 13.42 14.85
CA LYS A 234 -14.75 13.73 15.80
C LYS A 234 -16.08 13.83 15.06
N PHE A 235 -17.18 13.62 15.79
CA PHE A 235 -18.50 13.94 15.27
C PHE A 235 -18.73 15.45 15.34
N ASP A 236 -19.18 16.05 14.25
CA ASP A 236 -19.69 17.42 14.23
C ASP A 236 -21.09 17.50 14.89
N GLU A 237 -21.63 18.71 15.02
CA GLU A 237 -22.98 18.94 15.58
C GLU A 237 -24.11 18.26 14.79
N LYS A 238 -23.84 17.86 13.54
CA LYS A 238 -24.77 17.17 12.64
C LYS A 238 -24.60 15.65 12.68
N GLY A 239 -23.69 15.13 13.50
CA GLY A 239 -23.38 13.71 13.59
C GLY A 239 -22.51 13.17 12.45
N ASN A 240 -21.88 14.04 11.65
CA ASN A 240 -20.92 13.62 10.64
C ASN A 240 -19.55 13.43 11.25
N LEU A 241 -18.85 12.37 10.85
CA LEU A 241 -17.47 12.14 11.26
C LEU A 241 -16.53 13.03 10.42
N ILE A 242 -15.95 14.05 11.06
CA ILE A 242 -15.04 15.03 10.46
C ILE A 242 -13.63 14.92 11.06
N ASP A 243 -12.66 15.44 10.32
CA ASP A 243 -11.26 15.57 10.73
C ASP A 243 -11.16 16.57 11.91
N ASP A 244 -10.38 16.22 12.93
CA ASP A 244 -10.14 17.10 14.09
C ASP A 244 -8.92 17.98 13.84
N GLU A 245 -9.17 19.24 13.47
CA GLU A 245 -8.11 20.21 13.13
C GLU A 245 -7.16 20.55 14.30
N ASN A 246 -7.49 20.14 15.53
CA ASN A 246 -6.60 20.24 16.69
C ASN A 246 -5.49 19.17 16.65
N ASN A 247 -4.65 19.21 15.61
CA ASN A 247 -3.47 18.38 15.50
C ASN A 247 -2.42 18.85 16.52
N ASN A 248 -2.32 18.15 17.65
CA ASN A 248 -1.25 18.38 18.60
C ASN A 248 0.06 17.80 18.02
N VAL A 249 1.08 18.64 17.85
CA VAL A 249 2.40 18.24 17.31
C VAL A 249 3.08 17.19 18.22
N ASN A 250 2.71 17.14 19.50
CA ASN A 250 3.14 16.13 20.47
C ASN A 250 2.00 15.14 20.76
N ASP A 251 1.49 14.49 19.71
CA ASP A 251 0.48 13.46 19.87
C ASP A 251 1.09 12.19 20.49
N ASP A 252 0.87 12.04 21.80
CA ASP A 252 1.28 10.89 22.61
C ASP A 252 0.18 9.82 22.74
N THR A 253 -0.84 9.86 21.89
CA THR A 253 -1.88 8.82 21.83
C THR A 253 -1.30 7.45 21.44
N ALA A 254 -2.02 6.39 21.81
CA ALA A 254 -1.68 5.02 21.40
C ALA A 254 -1.71 4.87 19.87
N GLU A 255 -2.58 5.62 19.19
CA GLU A 255 -2.70 5.71 17.73
C GLU A 255 -1.47 6.35 17.09
N ALA A 256 -1.02 7.49 17.61
CA ALA A 256 0.21 8.13 17.14
C ALA A 256 1.45 7.27 17.42
N ALA A 257 1.52 6.61 18.59
CA ALA A 257 2.57 5.66 18.91
C ALA A 257 2.58 4.47 17.93
N PHE A 258 1.40 3.91 17.62
CA PHE A 258 1.24 2.85 16.63
C PHE A 258 1.76 3.28 15.25
N ALA A 259 1.34 4.44 14.75
CA ALA A 259 1.78 4.96 13.46
C ALA A 259 3.31 5.18 13.41
N ARG A 260 3.91 5.69 14.49
CA ARG A 260 5.37 5.86 14.62
C ARG A 260 6.11 4.53 14.58
N VAL A 261 5.67 3.53 15.34
CA VAL A 261 6.29 2.20 15.37
C VAL A 261 6.15 1.51 14.02
N PHE A 262 4.95 1.53 13.42
CA PHE A 262 4.73 0.94 12.10
C PHE A 262 5.60 1.60 11.04
N THR A 263 5.73 2.93 11.08
CA THR A 263 6.63 3.68 10.19
C THR A 263 8.10 3.29 10.39
N LYS A 264 8.55 3.22 11.66
CA LYS A 264 9.93 2.83 12.03
C LYS A 264 10.30 1.46 11.46
N TYR A 265 9.37 0.51 11.50
CA TYR A 265 9.59 -0.87 11.07
C TYR A 265 8.98 -1.21 9.71
N TYR A 266 8.55 -0.23 8.90
CA TYR A 266 7.74 -0.48 7.69
C TYR A 266 8.39 -1.51 6.76
N ASP A 267 9.67 -1.32 6.42
CA ASP A 267 10.38 -2.22 5.50
C ASP A 267 10.59 -3.62 6.14
N GLU A 268 10.85 -3.69 7.45
CA GLU A 268 10.99 -4.97 8.18
C GLU A 268 9.67 -5.74 8.30
N ILE A 269 8.55 -5.05 8.52
CA ILE A 269 7.20 -5.64 8.45
C ILE A 269 6.95 -6.14 7.02
N GLY A 270 7.33 -5.34 6.03
CA GLY A 270 7.20 -5.67 4.62
C GLY A 270 7.94 -6.93 4.18
N GLU A 271 9.01 -7.33 4.89
CA GLU A 271 9.66 -8.61 4.66
C GLU A 271 8.76 -9.82 4.94
N TYR A 272 7.74 -9.66 5.79
CA TYR A 272 6.72 -10.67 6.07
C TYR A 272 5.45 -10.41 5.27
N PHE A 273 5.15 -9.16 4.96
CA PHE A 273 3.97 -8.72 4.20
C PHE A 273 4.41 -7.98 2.93
N PRO A 274 4.82 -8.72 1.88
CA PRO A 274 5.44 -8.14 0.69
C PRO A 274 4.54 -7.17 -0.08
N GLU A 275 3.22 -7.16 0.15
CA GLU A 275 2.31 -6.13 -0.35
C GLU A 275 2.70 -4.71 0.09
N LEU A 276 3.32 -4.54 1.27
CA LEU A 276 3.82 -3.25 1.76
C LEU A 276 5.06 -2.77 0.98
N LEU A 277 5.99 -3.68 0.71
CA LEU A 277 7.19 -3.37 -0.10
C LEU A 277 6.82 -3.18 -1.56
N ARG A 278 5.87 -3.96 -2.07
CA ARG A 278 5.33 -3.77 -3.41
C ARG A 278 4.70 -2.40 -3.57
N LEU A 279 3.92 -1.93 -2.59
CA LEU A 279 3.33 -0.60 -2.63
C LEU A 279 4.39 0.50 -2.85
N LYS A 280 5.53 0.40 -2.14
CA LYS A 280 6.69 1.29 -2.28
C LYS A 280 7.22 1.32 -3.72
N GLU A 281 7.39 0.15 -4.34
CA GLU A 281 7.91 0.06 -5.71
C GLU A 281 6.89 0.51 -6.78
N LEU A 282 5.59 0.30 -6.58
CA LEU A 282 4.55 0.83 -7.48
C LEU A 282 4.45 2.36 -7.43
N PHE A 283 4.70 2.98 -6.26
CA PHE A 283 4.83 4.43 -6.18
C PHE A 283 6.03 4.95 -6.98
N LYS A 284 7.17 4.24 -6.97
CA LYS A 284 8.33 4.58 -7.80
C LYS A 284 8.01 4.46 -9.30
N LEU A 285 7.30 3.42 -9.73
CA LEU A 285 6.86 3.30 -11.14
C LEU A 285 5.98 4.49 -11.57
N SER A 286 5.03 4.88 -10.71
CA SER A 286 4.18 6.05 -10.98
C SER A 286 4.98 7.34 -11.08
N PHE A 287 6.02 7.48 -10.25
CA PHE A 287 6.93 8.62 -10.32
C PHE A 287 7.74 8.64 -11.62
N LEU A 288 8.23 7.49 -12.10
CA LEU A 288 8.90 7.41 -13.41
C LEU A 288 7.97 7.78 -14.56
N SER A 289 6.72 7.30 -14.51
CA SER A 289 5.67 7.68 -15.46
C SER A 289 5.45 9.20 -15.48
N ARG A 290 5.51 9.86 -14.32
CA ARG A 290 5.46 11.32 -14.22
C ARG A 290 6.67 12.01 -14.87
N ILE A 291 7.89 11.50 -14.65
CA ILE A 291 9.09 12.02 -15.32
C ILE A 291 8.92 11.92 -16.83
N ILE A 292 8.49 10.75 -17.33
CA ILE A 292 8.29 10.51 -18.76
C ILE A 292 7.25 11.49 -19.33
N GLN A 293 6.08 11.60 -18.72
CA GLN A 293 5.03 12.52 -19.19
C GLN A 293 5.51 13.97 -19.23
N SER A 294 6.24 14.44 -18.22
CA SER A 294 6.77 15.81 -18.18
C SER A 294 7.77 16.16 -19.30
N ARG A 295 8.24 15.17 -20.07
CA ARG A 295 9.16 15.35 -21.19
C ARG A 295 8.49 15.30 -22.56
N TYR A 296 7.31 14.69 -22.65
CA TYR A 296 6.61 14.42 -23.91
C TYR A 296 5.23 15.08 -24.03
N GLU A 297 4.72 15.69 -22.95
CA GLU A 297 3.59 16.62 -22.94
C GLU A 297 4.07 18.07 -22.93
#